data_AF-A0A0L1KZC7-F1
#
_entry.id   AF-A0A0L1KZC7-F1
#
_cell.length_a   1.000
_cell.length_b   1.000
_cell.length_c   1.000
_cell.angle_alpha   90.00
_cell.angle_beta   90.00
_cell.angle_gamma   90.00
#
_symmetry.space_group_name_H-M   'P 1'
#
loop_
_entity.id
_entity.type
_entity.pdbx_description
1 polymer ?
#
loop_
_entity_poly.entity_id
_entity_poly.type
_entity_poly.pdbx_seq_one_letter_code
_entity_poly.pdbx_strand_id
1 'polypeptide(L)'
;MYQTEFSRKASRTYPGGIKAASPGNVLCYYNRYPRREILPETDRQYWRAVIDDPQQNRREIDVRIRFSTMIWVLSGWERRLHYQIITVPIHATMEHVYHRMIATCEAKWLEMSQLVFLYNGIEISMSSTIEEIMASRSRTLEANLTIDAVEKSYHLEHIQEKQRKNWNEDEITLEDEERLDIKEMHKVPHDYTRPYYKRPHLRY
;
A
#
# COMPACT_ATOMS: atom_id res chain seq x y z
N MET A 1 -53.87 -37.08 -12.92
CA MET A 1 -53.40 -35.82 -12.31
C MET A 1 -51.88 -35.79 -12.41
N TYR A 2 -51.32 -35.02 -13.35
CA TYR A 2 -49.87 -34.83 -13.41
C TYR A 2 -49.55 -33.47 -12.81
N GLN A 3 -48.80 -33.45 -11.70
CA GLN A 3 -48.22 -32.23 -11.16
C GLN A 3 -47.16 -31.75 -12.15
N THR A 4 -47.45 -30.66 -12.85
CA THR A 4 -46.45 -29.93 -13.61
C THR A 4 -45.52 -29.24 -12.61
N GLU A 5 -44.36 -29.83 -12.35
CA GLU A 5 -43.26 -29.16 -11.66
C GLU A 5 -42.86 -27.93 -12.49
N PHE A 6 -43.20 -26.74 -11.99
CA PHE A 6 -42.90 -25.48 -12.64
C PHE A 6 -41.37 -25.26 -12.62
N SER A 7 -40.67 -25.74 -13.65
CA SER A 7 -39.21 -25.61 -13.74
C SER A 7 -38.82 -24.14 -13.78
N ARG A 8 -38.21 -23.65 -12.68
CA ARG A 8 -37.75 -22.25 -12.52
C ARG A 8 -36.81 -21.79 -13.64
N LYS A 9 -36.09 -22.71 -14.29
CA LYS A 9 -35.20 -22.40 -15.41
C LYS A 9 -35.95 -22.15 -16.71
N ALA A 10 -37.14 -22.75 -16.87
CA ALA A 10 -37.97 -22.59 -18.07
C ALA A 10 -38.90 -21.37 -18.00
N SER A 11 -39.18 -20.85 -16.80
CA SER A 11 -40.14 -19.75 -16.59
C SER A 11 -39.54 -18.36 -16.44
N ARG A 12 -38.21 -18.25 -16.36
CA ARG A 12 -37.50 -16.96 -16.20
C ARG A 12 -36.39 -16.82 -17.22
N THR A 13 -36.47 -15.78 -18.04
CA THR A 13 -35.34 -15.32 -18.86
C THR A 13 -34.35 -14.60 -17.96
N TYR A 14 -33.12 -15.09 -17.84
CA TYR A 14 -32.09 -14.44 -17.05
C TYR A 14 -31.64 -13.15 -17.74
N PRO A 15 -31.64 -11.98 -17.06
CA PRO A 15 -31.38 -10.68 -17.68
C PRO A 15 -29.91 -10.48 -18.09
N GLY A 16 -28.98 -11.28 -17.54
CA GLY A 16 -27.55 -11.19 -17.82
C GLY A 16 -26.71 -11.75 -16.66
N GLY A 17 -25.39 -11.64 -16.78
CA GLY A 17 -24.45 -12.00 -15.71
C GLY A 17 -24.48 -10.96 -14.58
N ILE A 18 -24.72 -11.42 -13.35
CA ILE A 18 -24.64 -10.58 -12.14
C ILE A 18 -23.16 -10.48 -11.74
N LYS A 19 -22.70 -9.28 -11.34
CA LYS A 19 -21.34 -9.09 -10.83
C LYS A 19 -21.11 -9.96 -9.58
N ALA A 20 -19.98 -10.64 -9.52
CA ALA A 20 -19.58 -11.38 -8.33
C ALA A 20 -19.19 -10.40 -7.22
N ALA A 21 -19.64 -10.66 -5.99
CA ALA A 21 -19.21 -9.93 -4.81
C ALA A 21 -18.01 -10.62 -4.15
N SER A 22 -17.09 -9.85 -3.59
CA SER A 22 -16.00 -10.35 -2.76
C SER A 22 -16.59 -10.98 -1.49
N PRO A 23 -16.29 -12.25 -1.18
CA PRO A 23 -16.82 -12.88 0.02
C PRO A 23 -16.07 -12.39 1.26
N GLY A 24 -16.83 -12.11 2.32
CA GLY A 24 -16.26 -11.77 3.63
C GLY A 24 -15.64 -12.95 4.37
N ASN A 25 -15.20 -12.71 5.60
CA ASN A 25 -14.68 -13.75 6.48
C ASN A 25 -15.81 -14.54 7.17
N VAL A 26 -15.50 -15.77 7.58
CA VAL A 26 -16.41 -16.66 8.31
C VAL A 26 -15.80 -16.94 9.67
N LEU A 27 -16.60 -16.84 10.74
CA LEU A 27 -16.14 -17.08 12.12
C LEU A 27 -16.21 -18.56 12.54
N CYS A 28 -16.93 -19.39 11.79
CA CYS A 28 -17.14 -20.80 12.11
C CYS A 28 -16.18 -21.72 11.32
N TYR A 29 -15.09 -22.12 11.96
CA TYR A 29 -14.12 -23.06 11.41
C TYR A 29 -14.18 -24.45 12.10
N TYR A 30 -13.81 -25.48 11.35
CA TYR A 30 -13.86 -26.88 11.78
C TYR A 30 -12.68 -27.19 12.71
N ASN A 31 -12.74 -26.80 13.99
CA ASN A 31 -11.90 -27.37 15.06
C ASN A 31 -12.36 -27.00 16.48
N ARG A 32 -12.07 -27.90 17.44
CA ARG A 32 -12.60 -27.98 18.82
C ARG A 32 -11.97 -27.00 19.84
N TYR A 33 -11.22 -25.99 19.40
CA TYR A 33 -10.58 -25.01 20.29
C TYR A 33 -11.18 -23.62 20.06
N PRO A 34 -12.20 -23.20 20.84
CA PRO A 34 -12.88 -21.92 20.68
C PRO A 34 -12.13 -20.73 21.30
N ARG A 35 -10.83 -20.88 21.60
CA ARG A 35 -9.99 -19.82 22.16
C ARG A 35 -8.66 -19.81 21.41
N ARG A 36 -8.63 -19.13 20.28
CA ARG A 36 -7.35 -18.60 19.79
C ARG A 36 -6.95 -17.47 20.75
N GLU A 37 -5.66 -17.36 21.04
CA GLU A 37 -5.12 -16.20 21.77
C GLU A 37 -5.27 -14.95 20.88
N ILE A 38 -5.31 -13.76 21.49
CA ILE A 38 -5.50 -12.46 20.79
C ILE A 38 -4.44 -12.22 19.70
N LEU A 39 -3.33 -12.96 19.73
CA LEU A 39 -2.42 -13.18 18.61
C LEU A 39 -2.57 -14.66 18.18
N PRO A 40 -2.96 -15.03 16.94
CA PRO A 40 -2.76 -14.35 15.65
C PRO A 40 -4.08 -14.27 14.84
N GLU A 41 -4.79 -13.15 14.92
CA GLU A 41 -5.98 -12.91 14.09
C GLU A 41 -5.56 -12.24 12.79
N THR A 42 -5.08 -13.03 11.82
CA THR A 42 -5.30 -12.64 10.42
C THR A 42 -6.79 -12.85 10.16
N ASP A 43 -7.47 -11.84 9.61
CA ASP A 43 -8.92 -11.78 9.46
C ASP A 43 -9.50 -12.71 8.37
N ARG A 44 -8.85 -13.87 8.19
CA ARG A 44 -9.08 -14.81 7.10
C ARG A 44 -8.89 -16.26 7.56
N GLN A 45 -9.98 -17.01 7.54
CA GLN A 45 -10.02 -18.39 8.03
C GLN A 45 -10.14 -19.44 6.91
N TYR A 46 -10.12 -19.02 5.65
CA TYR A 46 -10.22 -19.89 4.48
C TYR A 46 -9.12 -19.59 3.47
N TRP A 47 -8.79 -20.59 2.64
CA TRP A 47 -7.84 -20.42 1.55
C TRP A 47 -8.51 -19.76 0.34
N ARG A 48 -7.87 -18.74 -0.22
CA ARG A 48 -8.29 -18.10 -1.48
C ARG A 48 -7.04 -17.71 -2.28
N ALA A 49 -6.90 -18.27 -3.48
CA ALA A 49 -5.72 -18.03 -4.30
C ALA A 49 -5.81 -16.71 -5.11
N VAL A 50 -7.00 -16.10 -5.15
CA VAL A 50 -7.30 -14.91 -5.96
C VAL A 50 -7.31 -13.66 -5.07
N ILE A 51 -6.80 -12.55 -5.60
CA ILE A 51 -6.87 -11.22 -4.98
C ILE A 51 -8.18 -10.56 -5.42
N ASP A 52 -8.95 -10.04 -4.48
CA ASP A 52 -10.22 -9.39 -4.78
C ASP A 52 -10.07 -7.88 -5.01
N ASP A 53 -11.08 -7.30 -5.65
CA ASP A 53 -11.26 -5.88 -5.91
C ASP A 53 -10.81 -4.90 -4.81
N PRO A 54 -11.13 -5.06 -3.50
CA PRO A 54 -10.68 -4.12 -2.46
C PRO A 54 -9.15 -3.98 -2.40
N GLN A 55 -8.42 -5.06 -2.68
CA GLN A 55 -6.96 -5.04 -2.72
C GLN A 55 -6.41 -4.56 -4.07
N GLN A 56 -7.16 -4.74 -5.16
CA GLN A 56 -6.70 -4.48 -6.53
C GLN A 56 -7.03 -3.07 -7.04
N ASN A 57 -8.05 -2.40 -6.50
CA ASN A 57 -8.66 -1.22 -7.14
C ASN A 57 -8.05 0.14 -6.78
N ARG A 58 -6.82 0.20 -6.27
CA ARG A 58 -6.11 1.48 -6.15
C ARG A 58 -5.38 1.72 -7.46
N ARG A 59 -5.93 2.59 -8.32
CA ARG A 59 -5.15 3.18 -9.41
C ARG A 59 -4.03 3.96 -8.77
N GLU A 60 -2.87 3.33 -8.71
CA GLU A 60 -1.66 3.89 -8.13
C GLU A 60 -0.85 4.61 -9.20
N ILE A 61 -0.17 5.67 -8.77
CA ILE A 61 0.75 6.43 -9.61
C ILE A 61 2.06 6.59 -8.85
N ASP A 62 3.16 6.51 -9.60
CA ASP A 62 4.48 6.81 -9.10
C ASP A 62 4.72 8.32 -9.10
N VAL A 63 4.85 8.88 -7.91
CA VAL A 63 5.21 10.26 -7.67
C VAL A 63 6.72 10.32 -7.38
N ARG A 64 7.44 11.06 -8.22
CA ARG A 64 8.87 11.33 -8.06
C ARG A 64 9.06 12.69 -7.39
N ILE A 65 9.51 12.67 -6.14
CA ILE A 65 9.81 13.86 -5.35
C ILE A 65 11.30 14.16 -5.46
N ARG A 66 11.65 15.39 -5.84
CA ARG A 66 13.01 15.85 -6.06
C ARG A 66 13.45 16.75 -4.91
N PHE A 67 14.63 16.47 -4.37
CA PHE A 67 15.25 17.22 -3.29
C PHE A 67 16.55 17.86 -3.75
N SER A 68 16.80 19.04 -3.22
CA SER A 68 18.03 19.78 -3.47
C SER A 68 19.06 19.45 -2.40
N THR A 69 20.05 18.64 -2.74
CA THR A 69 21.14 18.26 -1.83
C THR A 69 22.42 19.01 -2.14
N MET A 70 23.27 19.20 -1.13
CA MET A 70 24.63 19.69 -1.30
C MET A 70 25.61 18.55 -1.02
N ILE A 71 26.53 18.31 -1.95
CA ILE A 71 27.57 17.30 -1.81
C ILE A 71 28.92 18.00 -1.77
N TRP A 72 29.80 17.55 -0.87
CA TRP A 72 31.15 18.09 -0.77
C TRP A 72 32.06 17.42 -1.80
N VAL A 73 32.68 18.24 -2.65
CA VAL A 73 33.65 17.85 -3.69
C VAL A 73 34.96 18.58 -3.43
N LEU A 74 36.06 18.19 -4.09
CA LEU A 74 37.39 18.81 -3.93
C LEU A 74 37.40 20.33 -4.11
N SER A 75 36.50 20.88 -4.94
CA SER A 75 36.36 22.32 -5.20
C SER A 75 35.48 23.06 -4.17
N GLY A 76 34.65 22.34 -3.42
CA GLY A 76 33.66 22.91 -2.50
C GLY A 76 32.29 22.21 -2.55
N TRP A 77 31.23 22.92 -2.18
CA TRP A 77 29.86 22.41 -2.21
C TRP A 77 29.27 22.45 -3.63
N GLU A 78 28.83 21.30 -4.13
CA GLU A 78 28.05 21.19 -5.36
C GLU A 78 26.59 20.88 -5.06
N ARG A 79 25.69 21.62 -5.71
CA ARG A 79 24.24 21.36 -5.63
C ARG A 79 23.87 20.21 -6.55
N ARG A 80 23.30 19.14 -6.00
CA ARG A 80 22.83 17.95 -6.72
C ARG A 80 21.39 17.62 -6.39
N LEU A 81 20.75 16.91 -7.31
CA LEU A 81 19.37 16.48 -7.16
C LEU A 81 19.32 15.06 -6.63
N HIS A 82 18.64 14.87 -5.51
CA HIS A 82 18.24 13.56 -5.01
C HIS A 82 16.77 13.34 -5.34
N TYR A 83 16.37 12.09 -5.60
CA TYR A 83 14.96 11.80 -5.89
C TYR A 83 14.49 10.62 -5.05
N GLN A 84 13.26 10.72 -4.56
CA GLN A 84 12.52 9.66 -3.92
C GLN A 84 11.31 9.34 -4.79
N ILE A 85 11.08 8.06 -5.04
CA ILE A 85 9.90 7.60 -5.78
C ILE A 85 8.98 6.93 -4.77
N ILE A 86 7.73 7.39 -4.73
CA ILE A 86 6.69 6.79 -3.91
C ILE A 86 5.48 6.48 -4.77
N THR A 87 4.85 5.34 -4.48
CA THR A 87 3.63 4.91 -5.15
C THR A 87 2.45 5.24 -4.25
N VAL A 88 1.48 5.96 -4.79
CA VAL A 88 0.34 6.49 -4.04
C VAL A 88 -0.95 6.40 -4.87
N PRO A 89 -2.13 6.29 -4.23
CA PRO A 89 -3.40 6.31 -4.94
C PRO A 89 -3.62 7.64 -5.67
N ILE A 90 -4.21 7.62 -6.87
CA ILE A 90 -4.47 8.83 -7.66
C ILE A 90 -5.36 9.87 -6.94
N HIS A 91 -6.25 9.41 -6.06
CA HIS A 91 -7.14 10.28 -5.28
C HIS A 91 -6.52 10.73 -3.95
N ALA A 92 -5.26 10.38 -3.68
CA ALA A 92 -4.58 10.79 -2.46
C ALA A 92 -4.33 12.30 -2.44
N THR A 93 -4.37 12.88 -1.23
CA THR A 93 -3.98 14.27 -0.98
C THR A 93 -2.46 14.40 -0.86
N MET A 94 -1.96 15.61 -1.05
CA MET A 94 -0.54 15.91 -0.85
C MET A 94 -0.06 15.68 0.59
N GLU A 95 -0.95 15.81 1.57
CA GLU A 95 -0.68 15.39 2.95
C GLU A 95 -0.38 13.89 3.04
N HIS A 96 -1.17 13.05 2.36
CA HIS A 96 -0.91 11.61 2.30
C HIS A 96 0.41 11.30 1.58
N VAL A 97 0.71 12.00 0.49
CA VAL A 97 2.00 11.92 -0.23
C VAL A 97 3.16 12.24 0.71
N TYR A 98 3.05 13.30 1.50
CA TYR A 98 4.05 13.71 2.48
C TYR A 98 4.26 12.67 3.60
N HIS A 99 3.18 12.17 4.21
CA HIS A 99 3.29 11.11 5.22
C HIS A 99 3.89 9.84 4.66
N ARG A 100 3.50 9.45 3.43
CA ARG A 100 4.07 8.29 2.74
C ARG A 100 5.54 8.49 2.44
N MET A 101 5.94 9.68 1.98
CA MET A 101 7.33 10.05 1.75
C MET A 101 8.17 9.92 3.02
N ILE A 102 7.70 10.42 4.15
CA ILE A 102 8.39 10.27 5.44
C ILE A 102 8.48 8.80 5.87
N ALA A 103 7.38 8.05 5.80
CA ALA A 103 7.37 6.64 6.21
C ALA A 103 8.29 5.76 5.34
N THR A 104 8.43 6.13 4.06
CA THR A 104 9.24 5.42 3.06
C THR A 104 10.69 5.93 2.99
N CYS A 105 11.00 7.04 3.68
CA CYS A 105 12.32 7.64 3.64
C CYS A 105 13.32 6.81 4.47
N GLU A 106 14.29 6.22 3.79
CA GLU A 106 15.41 5.53 4.45
C GLU A 106 16.54 6.52 4.81
N ALA A 107 16.51 7.72 4.22
CA ALA A 107 17.52 8.76 4.37
C ALA A 107 17.18 9.72 5.53
N LYS A 108 17.79 9.48 6.70
CA LYS A 108 17.59 10.28 7.92
C LYS A 108 17.81 11.79 7.77
N TRP A 109 18.61 12.22 6.79
CA TRP A 109 18.90 13.64 6.56
C TRP A 109 17.75 14.40 5.87
N LEU A 110 16.80 13.70 5.23
CA LEU A 110 15.61 14.31 4.62
C LEU A 110 14.50 14.60 5.65
N GLU A 111 14.51 13.93 6.81
CA GLU A 111 13.46 14.03 7.84
C GLU A 111 13.70 15.19 8.84
N MET A 112 14.65 16.08 8.59
CA MET A 112 15.13 17.02 9.61
C MET A 112 14.41 18.38 9.59
N SER A 113 13.77 18.75 8.47
CA SER A 113 13.29 20.13 8.28
C SER A 113 11.95 20.21 7.56
N GLN A 114 11.23 21.31 7.80
CA GLN A 114 9.90 21.49 7.22
C GLN A 114 9.95 21.60 5.70
N LEU A 115 9.20 20.73 4.99
CA LEU A 115 9.17 20.70 3.53
C LEU A 115 8.01 21.50 2.94
N VAL A 116 8.28 22.20 1.83
CA VAL A 116 7.27 22.79 0.95
C VAL A 116 7.33 22.12 -0.41
N PHE A 117 6.18 21.71 -0.92
CA PHE A 117 6.07 21.06 -2.22
C PHE A 117 5.72 22.05 -3.32
N LEU A 118 6.43 21.92 -4.45
CA LEU A 118 6.28 22.73 -5.64
C LEU A 118 6.03 21.83 -6.85
N TYR A 119 5.09 22.23 -7.71
CA TYR A 119 4.92 21.63 -9.03
C TYR A 119 5.17 22.69 -10.10
N ASN A 120 6.18 22.47 -10.94
CA ASN A 120 6.64 23.45 -11.94
C ASN A 120 6.90 24.84 -11.32
N GLY A 121 7.50 24.87 -10.12
CA GLY A 121 7.85 26.09 -9.41
C GLY A 121 6.70 26.79 -8.67
N ILE A 122 5.50 26.20 -8.61
CA ILE A 122 4.36 26.76 -7.88
C ILE A 122 4.02 25.89 -6.67
N GLU A 123 3.79 26.56 -5.53
CA GLU A 123 3.43 25.90 -4.27
C GLU A 123 2.11 25.15 -4.37
N ILE A 124 2.13 23.94 -3.84
CA ILE A 124 0.99 23.03 -3.81
C ILE A 124 0.45 23.00 -2.38
N SER A 125 -0.87 23.11 -2.24
CA SER A 125 -1.53 22.95 -0.93
C SER A 125 -1.51 21.47 -0.51
N MET A 126 -1.28 21.21 0.78
CA MET A 126 -1.36 19.86 1.35
C MET A 126 -2.76 19.21 1.19
N SER A 127 -3.81 20.04 1.09
CA SER A 127 -5.19 19.59 0.90
C SER A 127 -5.54 19.21 -0.55
N SER A 128 -4.69 19.57 -1.53
CA SER A 128 -4.97 19.28 -2.94
C SER A 128 -4.73 17.81 -3.26
N THR A 129 -5.55 17.26 -4.17
CA THR A 129 -5.42 15.87 -4.61
C THR A 129 -4.45 15.75 -5.79
N ILE A 130 -3.81 14.59 -5.94
CA ILE A 130 -2.92 14.30 -7.07
C ILE A 130 -3.66 14.47 -8.40
N GLU A 131 -4.91 14.01 -8.46
CA GLU A 131 -5.77 14.16 -9.62
C GLU A 131 -5.98 15.63 -10.01
N GLU A 132 -6.26 16.51 -9.04
CA GLU A 132 -6.39 17.96 -9.28
C GLU A 132 -5.08 18.57 -9.80
N ILE A 133 -3.94 18.17 -9.21
CA ILE A 133 -2.62 18.67 -9.62
C ILE A 133 -2.33 18.27 -11.07
N MET A 134 -2.61 17.02 -11.44
CA MET A 134 -2.43 16.51 -12.81
C MET A 134 -3.39 17.19 -13.79
N ALA A 135 -4.67 17.27 -13.44
CA ALA A 135 -5.73 17.83 -14.28
C ALA A 135 -5.52 19.34 -14.55
N SER A 136 -4.97 20.08 -13.58
CA SER A 136 -4.78 21.52 -13.70
C SER A 136 -3.79 21.96 -14.79
N ARG A 137 -2.89 21.06 -15.25
CA ARG A 137 -1.76 21.46 -16.10
C ARG A 137 -1.35 20.51 -17.21
N SER A 138 -1.78 19.25 -17.22
CA SER A 138 -1.52 18.33 -18.35
C SER A 138 -2.85 17.76 -18.87
N ARG A 139 -3.08 17.87 -20.19
CA ARG A 139 -4.23 17.22 -20.87
C ARG A 139 -4.08 15.70 -20.98
N THR A 140 -2.95 15.18 -20.52
CA THR A 140 -2.60 13.76 -20.48
C THR A 140 -2.28 13.39 -19.04
N LEU A 141 -2.91 12.33 -18.53
CA LEU A 141 -2.43 11.67 -17.32
C LEU A 141 -1.00 11.18 -17.61
N GLU A 142 -0.01 11.95 -17.18
CA GLU A 142 1.38 11.52 -17.24
C GLU A 142 1.56 10.39 -16.23
N ALA A 143 2.15 9.28 -16.71
CA ALA A 143 2.36 8.09 -15.89
C ALA A 143 3.28 8.34 -14.68
N ASN A 144 4.00 9.46 -14.64
CA ASN A 144 4.92 9.83 -13.56
C ASN A 144 4.76 11.32 -13.22
N LEU A 145 4.35 11.63 -12.00
CA LEU A 145 4.28 13.02 -11.51
C LEU A 145 5.60 13.42 -10.88
N THR A 146 6.19 14.54 -11.30
CA THR A 146 7.41 15.07 -10.68
C THR A 146 7.12 16.28 -9.81
N ILE A 147 7.48 16.22 -8.54
CA ILE A 147 7.29 17.29 -7.54
C ILE A 147 8.65 17.71 -7.01
N ASP A 148 8.85 19.00 -6.78
CA ASP A 148 10.03 19.53 -6.10
C ASP A 148 9.71 19.74 -4.62
N ALA A 149 10.60 19.31 -3.73
CA ALA A 149 10.53 19.55 -2.31
C ALA A 149 11.62 20.54 -1.89
N VAL A 150 11.21 21.62 -1.24
CA VAL A 150 12.09 22.70 -0.75
C VAL A 150 12.07 22.72 0.76
N GLU A 151 13.25 22.59 1.35
CA GLU A 151 13.47 22.61 2.79
C GLU A 151 13.44 24.03 3.35
N LYS A 152 12.70 24.23 4.44
CA LYS A 152 12.78 25.42 5.28
C LYS A 152 13.76 25.16 6.43
N SER A 153 15.01 25.55 6.22
CA SER A 153 16.16 25.26 7.09
C SER A 153 16.10 25.80 8.53
N TYR A 154 15.04 26.52 8.90
CA TYR A 154 14.88 27.12 10.24
C TYR A 154 13.89 26.35 11.15
N HIS A 155 13.26 25.30 10.64
CA HIS A 155 12.28 24.50 11.39
C HIS A 155 12.79 23.08 11.60
N LEU A 156 12.58 22.54 12.79
CA LEU A 156 12.78 21.13 13.11
C LEU A 156 11.42 20.43 13.03
N GLU A 157 11.32 19.37 12.23
CA GLU A 157 10.10 18.55 12.20
C GLU A 157 10.05 17.60 13.39
N HIS A 158 8.96 17.65 14.14
CA HIS A 158 8.65 16.67 15.18
C HIS A 158 7.62 15.68 14.64
N ILE A 159 8.08 14.52 14.15
CA ILE A 159 7.22 13.46 13.65
C ILE A 159 6.84 12.55 14.84
N GLN A 160 5.59 12.64 15.31
CA GLN A 160 5.16 11.94 16.54
C GLN A 160 4.79 10.48 16.31
N GLU A 161 4.32 10.09 15.11
CA GLU A 161 3.96 8.70 14.82
C GLU A 161 4.27 8.37 13.35
N LYS A 162 5.11 7.36 13.11
CA LYS A 162 5.26 6.78 11.77
C LYS A 162 4.10 5.79 11.57
N GLN A 163 3.15 6.13 10.70
CA GLN A 163 2.21 5.16 10.18
C GLN A 163 2.99 3.94 9.67
N ARG A 164 2.50 2.72 9.96
CA ARG A 164 3.19 1.47 9.57
C ARG A 164 3.49 1.50 8.07
N LYS A 165 4.70 1.06 7.69
CA LYS A 165 5.21 1.15 6.32
C LYS A 165 4.29 0.45 5.30
N ASN A 166 3.70 -0.68 5.66
CA ASN A 166 2.87 -1.47 4.76
C ASN A 166 1.45 -1.66 5.30
N TRP A 167 0.70 -0.56 5.46
CA TRP A 167 -0.68 -0.61 5.96
C TRP A 167 -1.70 -0.75 4.82
N ASN A 168 -2.40 -1.89 4.77
CA ASN A 168 -3.45 -2.20 3.80
C ASN A 168 -4.81 -2.43 4.49
N GLU A 169 -5.89 -2.55 3.70
CA GLU A 169 -7.27 -2.72 4.20
C GLU A 169 -7.48 -4.01 5.01
N ASP A 170 -6.65 -5.01 4.79
CA ASP A 170 -6.66 -6.27 5.53
C ASP A 170 -6.00 -6.16 6.92
N GLU A 171 -5.42 -4.99 7.26
CA GLU A 171 -4.75 -4.69 8.54
C GLU A 171 -3.60 -5.64 8.94
N ILE A 172 -3.16 -6.50 8.01
CA ILE A 172 -2.02 -7.39 8.18
C ILE A 172 -0.74 -6.60 7.98
N THR A 173 0.08 -6.52 9.02
CA THR A 173 1.39 -5.84 9.01
C THR A 173 2.39 -6.65 9.85
N LEU A 174 3.64 -6.77 9.39
CA LEU A 174 4.69 -7.40 10.20
C LEU A 174 5.35 -6.34 11.10
N GLU A 175 5.70 -6.73 12.33
CA GLU A 175 6.32 -5.84 13.30
C GLU A 175 7.78 -5.46 12.94
N ASP A 176 8.50 -6.36 12.26
CA ASP A 176 9.92 -6.22 11.89
C ASP A 176 10.15 -5.78 10.43
N GLU A 177 9.14 -5.17 9.78
CA GLU A 177 9.24 -4.75 8.38
C GLU A 177 10.16 -3.54 8.20
N GLU A 178 11.40 -3.81 7.79
CA GLU A 178 12.36 -2.76 7.44
C GLU A 178 12.10 -2.17 6.06
N ARG A 179 11.48 -2.92 5.14
CA ARG A 179 11.29 -2.55 3.73
C ARG A 179 9.82 -2.36 3.37
N LEU A 180 9.60 -1.68 2.25
CA LEU A 180 8.28 -1.46 1.67
C LEU A 180 7.87 -2.65 0.82
N ASP A 181 6.60 -3.04 0.84
CA ASP A 181 6.04 -4.15 0.05
C ASP A 181 6.47 -4.11 -1.41
N ILE A 182 6.47 -2.91 -2.02
CA ILE A 182 6.79 -2.69 -3.42
C ILE A 182 8.28 -2.98 -3.73
N LYS A 183 9.15 -2.86 -2.73
CA LYS A 183 10.58 -3.18 -2.85
C LYS A 183 10.90 -4.63 -2.47
N GLU A 184 9.95 -5.35 -1.87
CA GLU A 184 10.14 -6.73 -1.46
C GLU A 184 9.85 -7.73 -2.59
N MET A 185 10.56 -8.86 -2.57
CA MET A 185 10.28 -9.95 -3.49
C MET A 185 9.10 -10.77 -2.94
N HIS A 186 8.07 -11.01 -3.75
CA HIS A 186 6.88 -11.77 -3.31
C HIS A 186 7.16 -13.20 -2.83
N LYS A 187 8.26 -13.83 -3.24
CA LYS A 187 8.64 -15.18 -2.84
C LYS A 187 10.10 -15.21 -2.42
N VAL A 188 10.33 -15.27 -1.11
CA VAL A 188 11.66 -15.39 -0.49
C VAL A 188 11.70 -16.68 0.34
N PRO A 189 12.84 -17.42 0.35
CA PRO A 189 13.03 -18.53 1.26
C PRO A 189 12.75 -18.12 2.71
N HIS A 190 12.00 -18.96 3.44
CA HIS A 190 11.64 -18.68 4.83
C HIS A 190 12.66 -19.30 5.78
N ASP A 191 13.65 -18.51 6.19
CA ASP A 191 14.78 -19.00 7.01
C ASP A 191 14.38 -19.29 8.47
N TYR A 192 13.27 -18.73 8.95
CA TYR A 192 12.75 -18.91 10.30
C TYR A 192 11.89 -20.17 10.48
N THR A 193 11.53 -20.87 9.40
CA THR A 193 10.76 -22.11 9.47
C THR A 193 11.64 -23.33 9.16
N ARG A 194 11.52 -24.39 9.96
CA ARG A 194 12.22 -25.65 9.71
C ARG A 194 11.26 -26.68 9.11
N PRO A 195 11.68 -27.47 8.10
CA PRO A 195 10.84 -28.50 7.53
C PRO A 195 10.50 -29.55 8.60
N TYR A 196 9.21 -29.81 8.79
CA TYR A 196 8.73 -30.85 9.68
C TYR A 196 8.34 -32.10 8.89
N TYR A 197 8.93 -33.23 9.24
CA TYR A 197 8.57 -34.53 8.68
C TYR A 197 7.71 -35.30 9.68
N LYS A 198 6.51 -35.69 9.26
CA LYS A 198 5.62 -36.50 10.09
C LYS A 198 6.28 -37.85 10.36
N ARG A 199 6.66 -38.10 11.62
CA ARG A 199 7.09 -39.44 12.06
C ARG A 199 5.82 -40.23 12.38
N PRO A 200 5.45 -41.27 11.61
CA PRO A 200 4.40 -42.17 12.06
C PRO A 200 4.84 -42.75 13.41
N HIS A 201 3.95 -42.71 14.39
CA HIS A 201 4.18 -43.37 15.68
C HIS A 201 4.63 -44.80 15.39
N LEU A 202 5.89 -45.12 15.71
CA LEU A 202 6.34 -46.51 15.79
C LEU A 202 5.46 -47.17 16.85
N ARG A 203 4.49 -47.95 16.40
CA ARG A 203 3.75 -48.87 17.26
C ARG A 203 4.75 -49.96 17.63
N TYR A 204 5.38 -49.81 18.78
CA TYR A 204 5.98 -50.93 19.50
C TYR A 204 4.86 -51.70 20.20
#